data_AF-A0A838RSL9-F1
#
_entry.id   AF-A0A838RSL9-F1
#
_cell.length_a   1.000
_cell.length_b   1.000
_cell.length_c   1.000
_cell.angle_alpha   90.00
_cell.angle_beta   90.00
_cell.angle_gamma   90.00
#
_symmetry.space_group_name_H-M   'P 1'
#
loop_
_entity.id
_entity.type
_entity.pdbx_description
1 polymer ?
#
loop_
_entity_poly.entity_id
_entity_poly.type
_entity_poly.pdbx_seq_one_letter_code
_entity_poly.pdbx_strand_id
1 'polypeptide(L)'
;TMGIAQKLYEAGHITYMRTDSTNLSKIAVAQIESTVEKKYGKHYVSPRTFSAKSKNAQEAHEAIRPTNVTKASAGMNDEQKKLYNLIWARTLASQMADANVLRTKLTAQVGEIEGEIPDFHINGSRVLFDGWLAADPESRQDDVELPKVTIGEKLKLIDLKTEEKETQPPARYSEAGLIKELEKRGIGRPSTYASIIKTIVDRGYVEKINKSLIPTDTGDVVSSFLEKYFDHYINDTFTAEMEDKLDGIATGEKDYLKVLKEFYIPFLKDVKEKSKTSEKITDLGPISEEYKCPLCGNSMAWKLSRAGKFMSCTRFPECTGARTNEGLELKADEPIGIDPETQLPIFVKIGRFGPYVQMGETVKGKKTKPKMASIPKEKDPTTVTIADALHYLSLPRALGTHPETGAAIQANIGRFGPYVVHEKDFRSLKAPDDVYKVTLDRALEIFKEPKKARGFRKKKA
;
A
#
# COMPACT_ATOMS: atom_id res chain seq x y z
N THR A 1 -6.03 -12.31 -0.65
CA THR A 1 -5.84 -13.31 -1.74
C THR A 1 -4.85 -14.41 -1.39
N MET A 2 -3.55 -14.13 -1.18
CA MET A 2 -2.55 -15.20 -0.99
C MET A 2 -2.84 -16.18 0.16
N GLY A 3 -3.36 -15.70 1.29
CA GLY A 3 -3.75 -16.58 2.40
C GLY A 3 -4.93 -17.52 2.07
N ILE A 4 -5.82 -17.11 1.17
CA ILE A 4 -6.93 -17.94 0.68
C ILE A 4 -6.39 -18.98 -0.31
N ALA A 5 -5.53 -18.54 -1.25
CA ALA A 5 -4.89 -19.43 -2.22
C ALA A 5 -4.04 -20.52 -1.54
N GLN A 6 -3.30 -20.16 -0.48
CA GLN A 6 -2.56 -21.12 0.36
C GLN A 6 -3.48 -22.23 0.90
N LYS A 7 -4.64 -21.87 1.48
CA LYS A 7 -5.60 -22.84 2.01
C LYS A 7 -6.19 -23.73 0.92
N LEU A 8 -6.50 -23.16 -0.26
CA LEU A 8 -6.98 -23.93 -1.41
C LEU A 8 -5.91 -24.93 -1.91
N TYR A 9 -4.64 -24.52 -1.94
CA TYR A 9 -3.53 -25.38 -2.32
C TYR A 9 -3.31 -26.51 -1.31
N GLU A 10 -3.27 -26.20 -0.01
CA GLU A 10 -3.09 -27.18 1.07
C GLU A 10 -4.25 -28.20 1.13
N ALA A 11 -5.47 -27.78 0.77
CA ALA A 11 -6.63 -28.66 0.62
C ALA A 11 -6.64 -29.43 -0.73
N GLY A 12 -5.63 -29.25 -1.59
CA GLY A 12 -5.50 -29.94 -2.87
C GLY A 12 -6.50 -29.49 -3.94
N HIS A 13 -7.09 -28.29 -3.82
CA HIS A 13 -8.06 -27.77 -4.78
C HIS A 13 -7.41 -27.08 -5.99
N ILE A 14 -6.27 -26.42 -5.80
CA ILE A 14 -5.53 -25.71 -6.86
C ILE A 14 -4.04 -26.12 -6.86
N THR A 15 -3.36 -25.86 -7.97
CA THR A 15 -1.90 -25.96 -8.08
C THR A 15 -1.19 -24.87 -7.24
N TYR A 16 0.14 -24.95 -7.17
CA TYR A 16 0.93 -24.03 -6.35
C TYR A 16 0.79 -22.57 -6.81
N MET A 17 0.41 -21.69 -5.87
CA MET A 17 -0.01 -20.31 -6.14
C MET A 17 1.13 -19.28 -6.22
N ARG A 18 2.38 -19.70 -6.07
CA ARG A 18 3.56 -18.82 -6.22
C ARG A 18 4.33 -19.24 -7.47
N THR A 19 3.79 -18.86 -8.60
CA THR A 19 4.27 -19.22 -9.93
C THR A 19 4.23 -17.99 -10.81
N ASP A 20 5.22 -17.82 -11.67
CA ASP A 20 5.25 -16.87 -12.79
C ASP A 20 5.03 -17.57 -14.14
N SER A 21 4.82 -18.89 -14.11
CA SER A 21 4.49 -19.69 -15.28
C SER A 21 3.00 -19.59 -15.62
N THR A 22 2.73 -19.46 -16.92
CA THR A 22 1.38 -19.59 -17.50
C THR A 22 1.19 -20.93 -18.21
N ASN A 23 2.19 -21.81 -18.12
CA ASN A 23 2.17 -23.10 -18.80
C ASN A 23 1.12 -24.04 -18.17
N LEU A 24 0.50 -24.85 -19.01
CA LEU A 24 -0.42 -25.92 -18.60
C LEU A 24 0.11 -27.25 -19.12
N SER A 25 0.10 -28.27 -18.27
CA SER A 25 0.51 -29.62 -18.65
C SER A 25 -0.43 -30.19 -19.71
N LYS A 26 0.09 -31.05 -20.60
CA LYS A 26 -0.73 -31.71 -21.64
C LYS A 26 -1.92 -32.47 -21.05
N ILE A 27 -1.74 -33.08 -19.88
CA ILE A 27 -2.82 -33.78 -19.15
C ILE A 27 -3.90 -32.79 -18.70
N ALA A 28 -3.51 -31.63 -18.15
CA ALA A 28 -4.46 -30.61 -17.74
C ALA A 28 -5.23 -30.04 -18.93
N VAL A 29 -4.54 -29.73 -20.03
CA VAL A 29 -5.16 -29.21 -21.26
C VAL A 29 -6.23 -30.18 -21.78
N ALA A 30 -5.92 -31.47 -21.90
CA ALA A 30 -6.90 -32.48 -22.35
C ALA A 30 -8.12 -32.59 -21.40
N GLN A 31 -7.92 -32.47 -20.08
CA GLN A 31 -9.03 -32.46 -19.11
C GLN A 31 -9.89 -31.19 -19.22
N ILE A 32 -9.25 -30.04 -19.45
CA ILE A 32 -9.93 -28.75 -19.63
C ILE A 32 -10.77 -28.81 -20.91
N GLU A 33 -10.21 -29.24 -22.04
CA GLU A 33 -10.92 -29.41 -23.31
C GLU A 33 -12.17 -30.27 -23.16
N SER A 34 -12.03 -31.46 -22.55
CA SER A 34 -13.16 -32.36 -22.31
C SER A 34 -14.23 -31.70 -21.45
N THR A 35 -13.83 -30.87 -20.47
CA THR A 35 -14.77 -30.16 -19.59
C THR A 35 -15.47 -29.02 -20.34
N VAL A 36 -14.76 -28.28 -21.18
CA VAL A 36 -15.34 -27.23 -22.04
C VAL A 36 -16.33 -27.85 -23.03
N GLU A 37 -15.96 -28.94 -23.71
CA GLU A 37 -16.82 -29.62 -24.67
C GLU A 37 -18.11 -30.11 -24.00
N LYS A 38 -18.02 -30.72 -22.83
CA LYS A 38 -19.19 -31.22 -22.08
C LYS A 38 -20.10 -30.11 -21.58
N LYS A 39 -19.53 -28.98 -21.17
CA LYS A 39 -20.30 -27.90 -20.52
C LYS A 39 -20.85 -26.87 -21.51
N TYR A 40 -20.07 -26.49 -22.52
CA TYR A 40 -20.40 -25.42 -23.47
C TYR A 40 -20.59 -25.93 -24.90
N GLY A 41 -20.00 -27.09 -25.24
CA GLY A 41 -20.10 -27.70 -26.56
C GLY A 41 -18.81 -27.60 -27.37
N LYS A 42 -18.70 -28.45 -28.41
CA LYS A 42 -17.49 -28.62 -29.22
C LYS A 42 -16.99 -27.34 -29.89
N HIS A 43 -17.89 -26.46 -30.28
CA HIS A 43 -17.56 -25.19 -30.95
C HIS A 43 -16.92 -24.15 -30.01
N TYR A 44 -16.96 -24.36 -28.69
CA TYR A 44 -16.24 -23.55 -27.71
C TYR A 44 -14.81 -24.03 -27.46
N VAL A 45 -14.42 -25.22 -27.91
CA VAL A 45 -13.10 -25.79 -27.64
C VAL A 45 -12.08 -25.20 -28.62
N SER A 46 -11.06 -24.52 -28.08
CA SER A 46 -9.93 -24.01 -28.88
C SER A 46 -8.68 -24.01 -28.01
N PRO A 47 -7.94 -25.14 -27.98
CA PRO A 47 -6.78 -25.30 -27.10
C PRO A 47 -5.67 -24.30 -27.42
N ARG A 48 -4.99 -23.80 -26.39
CA ARG A 48 -3.95 -22.77 -26.51
C ARG A 48 -2.78 -23.06 -25.60
N THR A 49 -1.59 -22.79 -26.11
CA THR A 49 -0.36 -22.75 -25.33
C THR A 49 0.02 -21.30 -25.08
N PHE A 50 0.25 -20.95 -23.81
CA PHE A 50 0.72 -19.63 -23.41
C PHE A 50 2.18 -19.74 -22.97
N SER A 51 3.06 -18.99 -23.63
CA SER A 51 4.45 -18.87 -23.19
C SER A 51 4.56 -17.87 -22.05
N ALA A 52 5.36 -18.20 -21.03
CA ALA A 52 5.72 -17.24 -20.01
C ALA A 52 6.55 -16.11 -20.65
N LYS A 53 6.26 -14.85 -20.27
CA LYS A 53 7.05 -13.68 -20.70
C LYS A 53 8.32 -13.47 -19.86
N SER A 54 8.42 -14.17 -18.73
CA SER A 54 9.54 -14.10 -17.79
C SER A 54 10.74 -14.86 -18.37
N LYS A 55 11.89 -14.18 -18.50
CA LYS A 55 13.16 -14.80 -18.92
C LYS A 55 13.67 -15.85 -17.92
N ASN A 56 13.21 -15.78 -16.68
CA ASN A 56 13.70 -16.56 -15.54
C ASN A 56 12.58 -17.36 -14.86
N ALA A 57 11.50 -17.67 -15.59
CA ALA A 57 10.43 -18.50 -15.03
C ALA A 57 11.06 -19.76 -14.45
N GLN A 58 10.75 -20.08 -13.21
CA GLN A 58 11.11 -21.38 -12.67
C GLN A 58 10.25 -22.40 -13.43
N GLU A 59 10.74 -22.83 -14.61
CA GLU A 59 10.00 -23.60 -15.63
C GLU A 59 9.46 -24.94 -15.11
N ALA A 60 9.84 -25.34 -13.89
CA ALA A 60 9.32 -26.50 -13.18
C ALA A 60 7.90 -26.31 -12.61
N HIS A 61 7.30 -25.11 -12.71
CA HIS A 61 5.96 -24.84 -12.18
C HIS A 61 4.91 -24.62 -13.27
N GLU A 62 3.70 -25.12 -13.01
CA GLU A 62 2.52 -24.92 -13.84
C GLU A 62 1.79 -23.62 -13.43
N ALA A 63 0.88 -23.14 -14.27
CA ALA A 63 -0.05 -22.07 -13.94
C ALA A 63 -0.91 -22.41 -12.71
N ILE A 64 -1.47 -21.36 -12.07
CA ILE A 64 -2.47 -21.52 -11.02
C ILE A 64 -3.79 -21.97 -11.66
N ARG A 65 -4.17 -23.22 -11.43
CA ARG A 65 -5.38 -23.84 -11.97
C ARG A 65 -6.00 -24.82 -10.98
N PRO A 66 -7.27 -25.25 -11.17
CA PRO A 66 -7.82 -26.36 -10.41
C PRO A 66 -7.00 -27.64 -10.60
N THR A 67 -6.79 -28.39 -9.52
CA THR A 67 -6.20 -29.75 -9.62
C THR A 67 -7.14 -30.72 -10.33
N ASN A 68 -8.44 -30.54 -10.14
CA ASN A 68 -9.51 -31.22 -10.86
C ASN A 68 -10.49 -30.19 -11.43
N VAL A 69 -10.44 -29.98 -12.74
CA VAL A 69 -11.25 -28.97 -13.44
C VAL A 69 -12.73 -29.37 -13.57
N THR A 70 -13.08 -30.65 -13.36
CA THR A 70 -14.50 -31.08 -13.39
C THR A 70 -15.29 -30.59 -12.18
N LYS A 71 -14.61 -30.18 -11.09
CA LYS A 71 -15.25 -29.56 -9.93
C LYS A 71 -15.46 -28.07 -10.21
N ALA A 72 -16.70 -27.64 -10.40
CA ALA A 72 -17.02 -26.23 -10.68
C ALA A 72 -16.88 -25.32 -9.45
N SER A 73 -16.82 -25.87 -8.23
CA SER A 73 -16.61 -25.11 -7.00
C SER A 73 -15.87 -25.93 -5.94
N ALA A 74 -15.03 -25.27 -5.15
CA ALA A 74 -14.30 -25.85 -4.03
C ALA A 74 -13.93 -24.78 -2.99
N GLY A 75 -13.64 -25.19 -1.75
CA GLY A 75 -13.32 -24.29 -0.63
C GLY A 75 -14.31 -24.38 0.53
N MET A 76 -13.81 -24.11 1.74
CA MET A 76 -14.56 -24.30 2.99
C MET A 76 -15.47 -23.12 3.35
N ASN A 77 -15.22 -21.93 2.78
CA ASN A 77 -15.98 -20.71 3.05
C ASN A 77 -16.19 -19.91 1.75
N ASP A 78 -17.01 -18.85 1.82
CA ASP A 78 -17.39 -18.09 0.63
C ASP A 78 -16.22 -17.39 -0.06
N GLU A 79 -15.24 -16.91 0.71
CA GLU A 79 -14.03 -16.29 0.13
C GLU A 79 -13.18 -17.29 -0.65
N GLN A 80 -13.02 -18.51 -0.13
CA GLN A 80 -12.32 -19.60 -0.81
C GLN A 80 -13.06 -20.02 -2.07
N LYS A 81 -14.40 -20.16 -2.01
CA LYS A 81 -15.23 -20.48 -3.18
C LYS A 81 -15.12 -19.41 -4.26
N LYS A 82 -15.18 -18.12 -3.88
CA LYS A 82 -15.02 -17.00 -4.83
C LYS A 82 -13.67 -17.05 -5.53
N LEU A 83 -12.57 -17.23 -4.78
CA LEU A 83 -11.24 -17.31 -5.38
C LEU A 83 -11.08 -18.55 -6.27
N TYR A 84 -11.60 -19.71 -5.83
CA TYR A 84 -11.58 -20.92 -6.64
C TYR A 84 -12.37 -20.75 -7.94
N ASN A 85 -13.58 -20.19 -7.88
CA ASN A 85 -14.42 -19.97 -9.06
C ASN A 85 -13.73 -19.02 -10.05
N LEU A 86 -13.03 -17.98 -9.57
CA LEU A 86 -12.22 -17.10 -10.41
C LEU A 86 -11.09 -17.86 -11.13
N ILE A 87 -10.34 -18.69 -10.39
CA ILE A 87 -9.26 -19.52 -10.96
C ILE A 87 -9.83 -20.52 -11.98
N TRP A 88 -10.97 -21.14 -11.66
CA TRP A 88 -11.66 -22.11 -12.49
C TRP A 88 -12.15 -21.48 -13.81
N ALA A 89 -12.87 -20.36 -13.72
CA ALA A 89 -13.36 -19.60 -14.87
C ALA A 89 -12.21 -19.20 -15.80
N ARG A 90 -11.13 -18.63 -15.22
CA ARG A 90 -9.94 -18.23 -15.98
C ARG A 90 -9.25 -19.41 -16.66
N THR A 91 -9.17 -20.56 -15.99
CA THR A 91 -8.57 -21.79 -16.54
C THR A 91 -9.36 -22.28 -17.75
N LEU A 92 -10.69 -22.39 -17.64
CA LEU A 92 -11.52 -22.81 -18.76
C LEU A 92 -11.47 -21.83 -19.93
N ALA A 93 -11.67 -20.54 -19.64
CA ALA A 93 -11.65 -19.48 -20.64
C ALA A 93 -10.35 -19.46 -21.47
N SER A 94 -9.22 -19.81 -20.85
CA SER A 94 -7.92 -19.85 -21.53
C SER A 94 -7.84 -20.86 -22.69
N GLN A 95 -8.68 -21.90 -22.67
CA GLN A 95 -8.71 -22.98 -23.67
C GLN A 95 -9.99 -22.94 -24.52
N MET A 96 -10.71 -21.82 -24.48
CA MET A 96 -11.94 -21.62 -25.24
C MET A 96 -11.72 -20.79 -26.51
N ALA A 97 -12.69 -20.92 -27.43
CA ALA A 97 -12.76 -20.14 -28.66
C ALA A 97 -12.86 -18.63 -28.37
N ASP A 98 -12.39 -17.81 -29.32
CA ASP A 98 -12.50 -16.36 -29.21
C ASP A 98 -13.95 -15.91 -29.21
N ALA A 99 -14.23 -14.82 -28.48
CA ALA A 99 -15.50 -14.13 -28.57
C ALA A 99 -15.54 -13.28 -29.86
N ASN A 100 -16.60 -13.39 -30.64
CA ASN A 100 -16.82 -12.56 -31.83
C ASN A 100 -17.72 -11.38 -31.46
N VAL A 101 -17.20 -10.16 -31.64
CA VAL A 101 -17.92 -8.93 -31.32
C VAL A 101 -18.04 -8.07 -32.56
N LEU A 102 -19.28 -7.69 -32.90
CA LEU A 102 -19.56 -6.71 -33.94
C LEU A 102 -19.43 -5.31 -33.34
N ARG A 103 -18.48 -4.52 -33.84
CA ARG A 103 -18.35 -3.10 -33.49
C ARG A 103 -18.88 -2.24 -34.62
N THR A 104 -19.74 -1.28 -34.29
CA THR A 104 -20.34 -0.36 -35.24
C THR A 104 -19.99 1.06 -34.82
N LYS A 105 -19.43 1.86 -35.72
CA LYS A 105 -19.25 3.30 -35.51
C LYS A 105 -20.21 4.03 -36.43
N LEU A 106 -21.08 4.86 -35.86
CA LEU A 106 -21.90 5.79 -36.63
C LEU A 106 -21.29 7.18 -36.50
N THR A 107 -21.14 7.85 -37.63
CA THR A 107 -20.74 9.27 -37.70
C THR A 107 -21.89 10.03 -38.32
N ALA A 108 -22.39 11.03 -37.61
CA ALA A 108 -23.45 11.92 -38.06
C ALA A 108 -22.85 13.28 -38.40
N GLN A 109 -22.91 13.63 -39.69
CA GLN A 109 -22.47 14.92 -40.20
C GLN A 109 -23.59 15.94 -40.00
N VAL A 110 -23.22 17.12 -39.54
CA VAL A 110 -24.14 18.25 -39.47
C VAL A 110 -24.25 18.87 -40.87
N GLY A 111 -25.46 19.14 -41.34
CA GLY A 111 -25.68 19.78 -42.64
C GLY A 111 -25.09 21.19 -42.70
N GLU A 112 -25.19 21.84 -43.86
CA GLU A 112 -24.70 23.22 -44.03
C GLU A 112 -25.39 24.17 -43.03
N ILE A 113 -24.59 24.73 -42.13
CA ILE A 113 -24.98 25.72 -41.12
C ILE A 113 -23.94 26.85 -41.09
N GLU A 114 -24.33 28.04 -40.64
CA GLU A 114 -23.37 29.10 -40.34
C GLU A 114 -22.54 28.73 -39.10
N GLY A 115 -21.27 28.37 -39.31
CA GLY A 115 -20.32 27.99 -38.26
C GLY A 115 -19.70 26.61 -38.50
N GLU A 116 -18.80 26.21 -37.61
CA GLU A 116 -18.12 24.90 -37.66
C GLU A 116 -18.56 24.04 -36.48
N ILE A 117 -19.43 23.05 -36.73
CA ILE A 117 -19.80 22.03 -35.74
C ILE A 117 -19.15 20.71 -36.17
N PRO A 118 -18.36 20.07 -35.29
CA PRO A 118 -17.71 18.80 -35.61
C PRO A 118 -18.73 17.67 -35.76
N ASP A 119 -18.31 16.61 -36.46
CA ASP A 119 -19.09 15.39 -36.59
C ASP A 119 -19.37 14.75 -35.23
N PHE A 120 -20.62 14.36 -35.03
CA PHE A 120 -21.01 13.54 -33.88
C PHE A 120 -20.68 12.09 -34.18
N HIS A 121 -20.19 11.35 -33.20
CA HIS A 121 -19.93 9.92 -33.34
C HIS A 121 -20.45 9.13 -32.16
N ILE A 122 -20.88 7.90 -32.44
CA ILE A 122 -21.25 6.92 -31.42
C ILE A 122 -20.70 5.56 -31.80
N ASN A 123 -20.24 4.81 -30.81
CA ASN A 123 -19.74 3.45 -30.97
C ASN A 123 -20.72 2.46 -30.32
N GLY A 124 -21.12 1.47 -31.10
CA GLY A 124 -21.89 0.31 -30.69
C GLY A 124 -21.01 -0.92 -30.65
N SER A 125 -21.41 -1.89 -29.84
CA SER A 125 -20.73 -3.16 -29.68
C SER A 125 -21.76 -4.22 -29.36
N ARG A 126 -21.76 -5.33 -30.09
CA ARG A 126 -22.65 -6.47 -29.82
C ARG A 126 -21.91 -7.79 -29.94
N VAL A 127 -22.03 -8.65 -28.94
CA VAL A 127 -21.49 -10.02 -28.98
C VAL A 127 -22.30 -10.87 -29.99
N LEU A 128 -21.63 -11.40 -31.01
CA LEU A 128 -22.20 -12.35 -31.97
C LEU A 128 -21.99 -13.81 -31.51
N PHE A 129 -20.85 -14.07 -30.86
CA PHE A 129 -20.52 -15.34 -30.24
C PHE A 129 -19.70 -15.03 -28.99
N ASP A 130 -20.13 -15.55 -27.85
CA ASP A 130 -19.54 -15.21 -26.55
C ASP A 130 -18.23 -15.96 -26.27
N GLY A 131 -17.98 -17.11 -26.91
CA GLY A 131 -16.71 -17.84 -26.81
C GLY A 131 -16.29 -18.03 -25.35
N TRP A 132 -15.05 -17.66 -25.01
CA TRP A 132 -14.52 -17.73 -23.65
C TRP A 132 -15.31 -16.92 -22.61
N LEU A 133 -16.07 -15.88 -22.99
CA LEU A 133 -16.90 -15.09 -22.07
C LEU A 133 -18.01 -15.93 -21.42
N ALA A 134 -18.41 -17.04 -22.05
CA ALA A 134 -19.38 -17.97 -21.47
C ALA A 134 -18.85 -18.62 -20.16
N ALA A 135 -17.53 -18.79 -20.03
CA ALA A 135 -16.90 -19.30 -18.81
C ALA A 135 -16.48 -18.20 -17.84
N ASP A 136 -16.36 -16.95 -18.30
CA ASP A 136 -16.02 -15.78 -17.48
C ASP A 136 -16.98 -14.61 -17.76
N PRO A 137 -18.24 -14.68 -17.30
CA PRO A 137 -19.25 -13.67 -17.60
C PRO A 137 -18.94 -12.30 -16.99
N GLU A 138 -18.15 -12.24 -15.91
CA GLU A 138 -17.75 -10.96 -15.29
C GLU A 138 -16.85 -10.12 -16.22
N SER A 139 -16.22 -10.75 -17.21
CA SER A 139 -15.43 -10.06 -18.25
C SER A 139 -16.29 -9.56 -19.42
N ARG A 140 -17.57 -9.90 -19.49
CA ARG A 140 -18.47 -9.46 -20.56
C ARG A 140 -18.86 -8.00 -20.34
N GLN A 141 -18.72 -7.19 -21.40
CA GLN A 141 -19.27 -5.83 -21.44
C GLN A 141 -20.71 -5.88 -21.93
N ASP A 142 -21.53 -4.95 -21.46
CA ASP A 142 -22.90 -4.80 -21.95
C ASP A 142 -22.91 -4.45 -23.44
N ASP A 143 -23.86 -5.03 -24.17
CA ASP A 143 -24.04 -4.73 -25.58
C ASP A 143 -24.58 -3.30 -25.73
N VAL A 144 -23.90 -2.49 -26.54
CA VAL A 144 -24.36 -1.16 -26.95
C VAL A 144 -24.96 -1.32 -28.34
N GLU A 145 -26.25 -1.63 -28.38
CA GLU A 145 -26.98 -1.78 -29.64
C GLU A 145 -27.28 -0.42 -30.26
N LEU A 146 -26.90 -0.26 -31.53
CA LEU A 146 -27.22 0.93 -32.31
C LEU A 146 -28.38 0.64 -33.26
N PRO A 147 -29.22 1.65 -33.54
CA PRO A 147 -30.26 1.51 -34.54
C PRO A 147 -29.65 1.23 -35.92
N LYS A 148 -30.36 0.43 -36.71
CA LYS A 148 -29.99 0.20 -38.10
C LYS A 148 -30.26 1.48 -38.89
N VAL A 149 -29.21 2.03 -39.48
CA VAL A 149 -29.26 3.23 -40.34
C VAL A 149 -28.58 2.95 -41.68
N THR A 150 -28.87 3.78 -42.67
CA THR A 150 -28.25 3.76 -43.99
C THR A 150 -27.37 4.99 -44.22
N ILE A 151 -26.37 4.87 -45.10
CA ILE A 151 -25.51 6.00 -45.45
C ILE A 151 -26.37 7.07 -46.14
N GLY A 152 -26.30 8.31 -45.64
CA GLY A 152 -27.08 9.44 -46.14
C GLY A 152 -28.48 9.59 -45.53
N GLU A 153 -28.86 8.71 -44.59
CA GLU A 153 -30.13 8.83 -43.87
C GLU A 153 -30.16 10.11 -43.02
N LYS A 154 -31.27 10.86 -43.10
CA LYS A 154 -31.44 12.10 -42.34
C LYS A 154 -31.84 11.78 -40.91
N LEU A 155 -31.00 12.19 -39.95
CA LEU A 155 -31.28 12.06 -38.52
C LEU A 155 -31.95 13.32 -37.98
N LYS A 156 -32.96 13.15 -37.12
CA LYS A 156 -33.63 14.26 -36.43
C LYS A 156 -32.93 14.53 -35.10
N LEU A 157 -32.48 15.76 -34.88
CA LEU A 157 -32.02 16.22 -33.58
C LEU A 157 -33.20 16.24 -32.59
N ILE A 158 -33.07 15.50 -31.48
CA ILE A 158 -34.08 15.46 -30.41
C ILE A 158 -33.67 16.39 -29.27
N ASP A 159 -32.40 16.33 -28.87
CA ASP A 159 -31.85 17.05 -27.73
C ASP A 159 -30.36 17.35 -27.97
N LEU A 160 -29.87 18.45 -27.40
CA LEU A 160 -28.47 18.85 -27.46
C LEU A 160 -28.02 19.32 -26.07
N LYS A 161 -27.02 18.64 -25.51
CA LYS A 161 -26.46 18.97 -24.19
C LYS A 161 -24.99 19.33 -24.32
N THR A 162 -24.59 20.35 -23.59
CA THR A 162 -23.18 20.72 -23.40
C THR A 162 -22.74 20.18 -22.04
N GLU A 163 -21.71 19.35 -22.04
CA GLU A 163 -21.08 18.83 -20.82
C GLU A 163 -19.68 19.42 -20.69
N GLU A 164 -19.41 20.12 -19.59
CA GLU A 164 -18.07 20.52 -19.21
C GLU A 164 -17.33 19.35 -18.56
N LYS A 165 -16.06 19.16 -18.95
CA LYS A 165 -15.21 18.08 -18.44
C LYS A 165 -13.83 18.61 -18.11
N GLU A 166 -13.25 18.08 -17.04
CA GLU A 166 -11.89 18.39 -16.62
C GLU A 166 -10.99 17.17 -16.79
N THR A 167 -9.72 17.42 -17.13
CA THR A 167 -8.71 16.37 -17.15
C THR A 167 -8.47 15.87 -15.73
N GLN A 168 -8.43 14.54 -15.59
CA GLN A 168 -8.14 13.92 -14.31
C GLN A 168 -6.64 13.61 -14.21
N PRO A 169 -6.02 13.78 -13.03
CA PRO A 169 -4.63 13.38 -12.83
C PRO A 169 -4.50 11.85 -12.96
N PRO A 170 -3.27 11.34 -13.18
CA PRO A 170 -3.01 9.90 -13.18
C PRO A 170 -3.53 9.23 -11.91
N ALA A 171 -4.24 8.11 -12.07
CA ALA A 171 -4.77 7.37 -10.94
C ALA A 171 -3.64 6.82 -10.06
N ARG A 172 -3.82 6.91 -8.74
CA ARG A 172 -2.90 6.28 -7.79
C ARG A 172 -2.90 4.76 -7.95
N TYR A 173 -1.78 4.13 -7.62
CA TYR A 173 -1.69 2.67 -7.62
C TYR A 173 -2.63 2.04 -6.60
N SER A 174 -3.30 0.96 -7.00
CA SER A 174 -3.83 -0.04 -6.09
C SER A 174 -2.76 -1.10 -5.77
N GLU A 175 -3.03 -2.02 -4.85
CA GLU A 175 -2.10 -3.15 -4.62
C GLU A 175 -1.85 -3.95 -5.91
N ALA A 176 -2.93 -4.26 -6.66
CA ALA A 176 -2.82 -4.97 -7.93
C ALA A 176 -2.09 -4.12 -9.00
N GLY A 177 -2.37 -2.82 -9.05
CA GLY A 177 -1.70 -1.89 -9.97
C GLY A 177 -0.21 -1.78 -9.70
N LEU A 178 0.19 -1.71 -8.43
CA LEU A 178 1.61 -1.65 -8.05
C LEU A 178 2.32 -2.98 -8.33
N ILE A 179 1.69 -4.12 -8.01
CA ILE A 179 2.28 -5.44 -8.33
C ILE A 179 2.51 -5.59 -9.84
N LYS A 180 1.53 -5.17 -10.66
CA LYS A 180 1.66 -5.19 -12.11
C LYS A 180 2.82 -4.31 -12.60
N GLU A 181 3.03 -3.15 -11.98
CA GLU A 181 4.14 -2.27 -12.32
C GLU A 181 5.49 -2.84 -11.88
N LEU A 182 5.57 -3.46 -10.70
CA LEU A 182 6.76 -4.16 -10.20
C LEU A 182 7.15 -5.31 -11.13
N GLU A 183 6.18 -6.16 -11.51
CA GLU A 183 6.38 -7.26 -12.46
C GLU A 183 6.89 -6.74 -13.82
N LYS A 184 6.26 -5.68 -14.35
CA LYS A 184 6.69 -5.05 -15.61
C LYS A 184 8.13 -4.55 -15.56
N ARG A 185 8.60 -4.11 -14.40
CA ARG A 185 9.97 -3.62 -14.17
C ARG A 185 10.94 -4.72 -13.75
N GLY A 186 10.50 -5.96 -13.59
CA GLY A 186 11.35 -7.08 -13.13
C GLY A 186 11.70 -7.04 -11.63
N ILE A 187 10.99 -6.22 -10.84
CA ILE A 187 11.25 -6.00 -9.42
C ILE A 187 10.37 -6.95 -8.60
N GLY A 188 10.97 -7.71 -7.70
CA GLY A 188 10.28 -8.71 -6.90
C GLY A 188 9.94 -9.99 -7.67
N ARG A 189 9.32 -10.93 -6.97
CA ARG A 189 8.97 -12.27 -7.45
C ARG A 189 7.58 -12.66 -6.90
N PRO A 190 6.91 -13.70 -7.45
CA PRO A 190 5.62 -14.17 -6.93
C PRO A 190 5.60 -14.44 -5.41
N SER A 191 6.76 -14.78 -4.85
CA SER A 191 6.96 -15.02 -3.42
C SER A 191 7.07 -13.74 -2.57
N THR A 192 7.36 -12.58 -3.18
CA THR A 192 7.65 -11.32 -2.48
C THR A 192 6.61 -10.22 -2.70
N TYR A 193 5.79 -10.25 -3.75
CA TYR A 193 4.81 -9.18 -4.02
C TYR A 193 3.92 -8.85 -2.81
N ALA A 194 3.29 -9.85 -2.20
CA ALA A 194 2.43 -9.62 -1.05
C ALA A 194 3.20 -9.09 0.18
N SER A 195 4.46 -9.52 0.37
CA SER A 195 5.27 -9.07 1.50
C SER A 195 5.83 -7.66 1.30
N ILE A 196 6.14 -7.25 0.06
CA ILE A 196 6.54 -5.88 -0.29
C ILE A 196 5.42 -4.92 0.09
N ILE A 197 4.21 -5.12 -0.43
CA ILE A 197 3.04 -4.29 -0.14
C ILE A 197 2.78 -4.22 1.37
N LYS A 198 2.77 -5.37 2.03
CA LYS A 198 2.58 -5.43 3.49
C LYS A 198 3.66 -4.65 4.23
N THR A 199 4.91 -4.72 3.82
CA THR A 199 6.05 -4.09 4.52
C THR A 199 6.01 -2.57 4.40
N ILE A 200 5.72 -2.02 3.22
CA ILE A 200 5.66 -0.57 3.02
C ILE A 200 4.48 0.06 3.77
N VAL A 201 3.37 -0.68 3.90
CA VAL A 201 2.20 -0.27 4.70
C VAL A 201 2.48 -0.39 6.20
N ASP A 202 2.94 -1.55 6.68
CA ASP A 202 3.22 -1.78 8.10
C ASP A 202 4.28 -0.83 8.67
N ARG A 203 5.22 -0.38 7.84
CA ARG A 203 6.26 0.58 8.24
C ARG A 203 5.82 2.04 8.14
N GLY A 204 4.60 2.30 7.66
CA GLY A 204 4.05 3.64 7.54
C GLY A 204 4.74 4.48 6.48
N TYR A 205 5.30 3.87 5.42
CA TYR A 205 5.77 4.62 4.26
C TYR A 205 4.61 4.96 3.34
N VAL A 206 3.65 4.05 3.24
CA VAL A 206 2.45 4.18 2.43
C VAL A 206 1.25 3.89 3.32
N GLU A 207 0.17 4.64 3.14
CA GLU A 207 -1.13 4.35 3.72
C GLU A 207 -2.08 3.80 2.65
N LYS A 208 -3.02 2.98 3.10
CA LYS A 208 -4.06 2.43 2.24
C LYS A 208 -5.38 3.11 2.57
N ILE A 209 -5.81 4.01 1.69
CA ILE A 209 -7.12 4.66 1.78
C ILE A 209 -7.99 4.08 0.68
N ASN A 210 -9.05 3.38 1.07
CA ASN A 210 -9.89 2.58 0.17
C ASN A 210 -9.07 1.54 -0.60
N LYS A 211 -8.96 1.70 -1.93
CA LYS A 211 -8.19 0.83 -2.84
C LYS A 211 -6.87 1.46 -3.28
N SER A 212 -6.56 2.68 -2.86
CA SER A 212 -5.39 3.43 -3.31
C SER A 212 -4.28 3.40 -2.26
N LEU A 213 -3.05 3.27 -2.76
CA LEU A 213 -1.81 3.41 -2.01
C LEU A 213 -1.36 4.87 -2.09
N ILE A 214 -1.24 5.52 -0.93
CA ILE A 214 -0.87 6.93 -0.82
C ILE A 214 0.47 7.03 -0.07
N PRO A 215 1.50 7.67 -0.63
CA PRO A 215 2.74 7.87 0.09
C PRO A 215 2.50 8.81 1.28
N THR A 216 3.03 8.44 2.44
CA THR A 216 3.06 9.32 3.60
C THR A 216 4.24 10.27 3.49
N ASP A 217 4.24 11.34 4.29
CA ASP A 217 5.42 12.21 4.46
C ASP A 217 6.70 11.45 4.77
N THR A 218 6.62 10.41 5.60
CA THR A 218 7.78 9.59 5.94
C THR A 218 8.27 8.80 4.74
N GLY A 219 7.34 8.23 3.95
CA GLY A 219 7.67 7.52 2.72
C GLY A 219 8.34 8.43 1.70
N ASP A 220 7.77 9.60 1.47
CA ASP A 220 8.28 10.62 0.55
C ASP A 220 9.70 11.07 0.94
N VAL A 221 9.91 11.47 2.20
CA VAL A 221 11.22 11.88 2.70
C VAL A 221 12.26 10.78 2.59
N VAL A 222 11.89 9.53 2.89
CA VAL A 222 12.81 8.40 2.77
C VAL A 222 13.14 8.11 1.31
N SER A 223 12.16 8.19 0.40
CA SER A 223 12.39 8.04 -1.05
C SER A 223 13.38 9.09 -1.54
N SER A 224 13.09 10.37 -1.31
CA SER A 224 13.94 11.47 -1.77
C SER A 224 15.35 11.43 -1.17
N PHE A 225 15.48 11.00 0.09
CA PHE A 225 16.79 10.82 0.72
C PHE A 225 17.59 9.71 0.03
N LEU A 226 16.95 8.57 -0.25
CA LEU A 226 17.60 7.45 -0.92
C LEU A 226 17.94 7.80 -2.38
N GLU A 227 17.08 8.53 -3.08
CA GLU A 227 17.35 9.05 -4.44
C GLU A 227 18.55 10.02 -4.42
N LYS A 228 18.63 10.93 -3.44
CA LYS A 228 19.74 11.89 -3.35
C LYS A 228 21.10 11.24 -3.08
N TYR A 229 21.15 10.22 -2.23
CA TYR A 229 22.42 9.68 -1.71
C TYR A 229 22.76 8.25 -2.14
N PHE A 230 21.77 7.48 -2.60
CA PHE A 230 21.86 6.05 -2.89
C PHE A 230 21.10 5.62 -4.16
N ASP A 231 20.87 6.53 -5.11
CA ASP A 231 20.11 6.29 -6.36
C ASP A 231 20.52 4.98 -7.07
N HIS A 232 21.82 4.73 -7.16
CA HIS A 232 22.36 3.53 -7.79
C HIS A 232 21.79 2.22 -7.19
N TYR A 233 21.48 2.20 -5.89
CA TYR A 233 21.01 1.01 -5.18
C TYR A 233 19.48 0.86 -5.16
N ILE A 234 18.73 1.89 -5.53
CA ILE A 234 17.26 1.90 -5.46
C ILE A 234 16.57 2.09 -6.81
N ASN A 235 17.32 2.39 -7.87
CA ASN A 235 16.74 2.47 -9.20
C ASN A 235 16.24 1.10 -9.68
N ASP A 236 15.33 1.15 -10.65
CA ASP A 236 14.65 -0.04 -11.15
C ASP A 236 15.61 -1.05 -11.76
N THR A 237 16.56 -0.58 -12.57
CA THR A 237 17.51 -1.43 -13.31
C THR A 237 18.36 -2.25 -12.34
N PHE A 238 18.98 -1.60 -11.35
CA PHE A 238 19.80 -2.27 -10.35
C PHE A 238 18.98 -3.30 -9.57
N THR A 239 17.75 -2.94 -9.19
CA THR A 239 16.89 -3.81 -8.40
C THR A 239 16.49 -5.05 -9.20
N ALA A 240 16.11 -4.90 -10.47
CA ALA A 240 15.80 -6.02 -11.35
C ALA A 240 17.03 -6.92 -11.59
N GLU A 241 18.19 -6.33 -11.88
CA GLU A 241 19.44 -7.08 -12.07
C GLU A 241 19.88 -7.84 -10.81
N MET A 242 19.59 -7.30 -9.62
CA MET A 242 19.86 -7.99 -8.36
C MET A 242 19.02 -9.25 -8.24
N GLU A 243 17.73 -9.19 -8.60
CA GLU A 243 16.86 -10.36 -8.61
C GLU A 243 17.37 -11.41 -9.63
N ASP A 244 17.80 -10.99 -10.82
CA ASP A 244 18.40 -11.88 -11.82
C ASP A 244 19.73 -12.50 -11.35
N LYS A 245 20.49 -11.80 -10.51
CA LYS A 245 21.69 -12.37 -9.85
C LYS A 245 21.31 -13.43 -8.84
N LEU A 246 20.25 -13.23 -8.07
CA LEU A 246 19.74 -14.22 -7.12
C LEU A 246 19.19 -15.47 -7.82
N ASP A 247 18.50 -15.28 -8.95
CA ASP A 247 18.02 -16.40 -9.78
C ASP A 247 19.20 -17.20 -10.35
N GLY A 248 20.23 -16.53 -10.87
CA GLY A 248 21.45 -17.20 -11.35
C GLY A 248 22.19 -17.96 -10.24
N ILE A 249 22.08 -17.55 -8.97
CA ILE A 249 22.60 -18.35 -7.85
C ILE A 249 21.75 -19.59 -7.64
N ALA A 250 20.42 -19.47 -7.74
CA ALA A 250 19.49 -20.59 -7.56
C ALA A 250 19.63 -21.66 -8.65
N THR A 251 19.98 -21.27 -9.89
CA THR A 251 20.25 -22.21 -11.00
C THR A 251 21.68 -22.75 -11.02
N GLY A 252 22.57 -22.22 -10.16
CA GLY A 252 23.99 -22.61 -10.11
C GLY A 252 24.88 -21.92 -11.16
N GLU A 253 24.36 -20.94 -11.91
CA GLU A 253 25.10 -20.14 -12.88
C GLU A 253 26.02 -19.09 -12.24
N LYS A 254 25.70 -18.65 -11.01
CA LYS A 254 26.45 -17.62 -10.27
C LYS A 254 26.88 -18.12 -8.90
N ASP A 255 28.11 -17.78 -8.51
CA ASP A 255 28.62 -18.05 -7.17
C ASP A 255 28.04 -17.07 -6.14
N TYR A 256 27.38 -17.60 -5.11
CA TYR A 256 26.75 -16.82 -4.04
C TYR A 256 27.74 -15.87 -3.34
N LEU A 257 28.93 -16.37 -3.00
CA LEU A 257 29.89 -15.59 -2.21
C LEU A 257 30.47 -14.43 -3.04
N LYS A 258 30.72 -14.66 -4.33
CA LYS A 258 31.17 -13.66 -5.29
C LYS A 258 30.15 -12.55 -5.44
N VAL A 259 28.88 -12.88 -5.73
CA VAL A 259 27.80 -11.89 -5.86
C VAL A 259 27.64 -11.06 -4.59
N LEU A 260 27.69 -11.70 -3.41
CA LEU A 260 27.58 -11.00 -2.14
C LEU A 260 28.73 -10.02 -1.90
N LYS A 261 29.97 -10.40 -2.23
CA LYS A 261 31.14 -9.52 -2.10
C LYS A 261 31.08 -8.33 -3.05
N GLU A 262 30.70 -8.57 -4.30
CA GLU A 262 30.55 -7.54 -5.33
C GLU A 262 29.49 -6.49 -4.94
N PHE A 263 28.42 -6.90 -4.26
CA PHE A 263 27.43 -5.97 -3.72
C PHE A 263 27.88 -5.29 -2.41
N TYR A 264 28.25 -6.09 -1.40
CA TYR A 264 28.34 -5.60 -0.03
C TYR A 264 29.55 -4.70 0.22
N ILE A 265 30.68 -4.96 -0.44
CA ILE A 265 31.91 -4.18 -0.22
C ILE A 265 31.75 -2.73 -0.72
N PRO A 266 31.30 -2.47 -1.97
CA PRO A 266 30.99 -1.12 -2.42
C PRO A 266 29.88 -0.47 -1.60
N PHE A 267 28.77 -1.18 -1.37
CA PHE A 267 27.64 -0.65 -0.60
C PHE A 267 28.05 -0.18 0.79
N LEU A 268 28.84 -0.97 1.53
CA LEU A 268 29.31 -0.60 2.86
C LEU A 268 30.23 0.62 2.82
N LYS A 269 31.05 0.75 1.78
CA LYS A 269 31.91 1.93 1.57
C LYS A 269 31.04 3.18 1.39
N ASP A 270 30.03 3.11 0.53
CA ASP A 270 29.13 4.23 0.26
C ASP A 270 28.31 4.60 1.49
N VAL A 271 27.77 3.62 2.22
CA VAL A 271 27.07 3.88 3.49
C VAL A 271 27.98 4.59 4.50
N LYS A 272 29.24 4.18 4.63
CA LYS A 272 30.20 4.84 5.53
C LYS A 272 30.51 6.27 5.09
N GLU A 273 30.67 6.50 3.79
CA GLU A 273 30.90 7.83 3.24
C GLU A 273 29.68 8.73 3.47
N LYS A 274 28.50 8.29 3.03
CA LYS A 274 27.26 9.08 3.14
C LYS A 274 26.81 9.27 4.58
N SER A 275 27.14 8.36 5.51
CA SER A 275 26.88 8.60 6.94
C SER A 275 27.60 9.82 7.51
N LYS A 276 28.69 10.27 6.86
CA LYS A 276 29.46 11.46 7.25
C LYS A 276 29.05 12.71 6.48
N THR A 277 28.60 12.55 5.23
CA THR A 277 28.36 13.66 4.30
C THR A 277 26.87 13.97 4.08
N SER A 278 25.98 13.03 4.40
CA SER A 278 24.53 13.25 4.26
C SER A 278 24.01 14.22 5.31
N GLU A 279 23.04 15.02 4.89
CA GLU A 279 22.23 15.82 5.80
C GLU A 279 21.38 14.90 6.68
N LYS A 280 20.90 15.43 7.81
CA LYS A 280 19.94 14.67 8.62
C LYS A 280 18.68 14.47 7.78
N ILE A 281 18.24 13.23 7.63
CA ILE A 281 16.99 12.88 6.91
C ILE A 281 15.75 13.62 7.43
N THR A 282 15.78 14.09 8.68
CA THR A 282 14.69 14.89 9.27
C THR A 282 14.75 16.37 8.91
N ASP A 283 15.77 16.79 8.18
CA ASP A 283 15.97 18.15 7.66
C ASP A 283 15.63 18.17 6.19
N LEU A 284 14.52 18.82 5.83
CA LEU A 284 13.96 18.77 4.48
C LEU A 284 14.25 20.05 3.68
N GLY A 285 15.06 20.95 4.25
CA GLY A 285 15.52 22.16 3.58
C GLY A 285 14.74 23.43 3.95
N PRO A 286 15.10 24.57 3.33
CA PRO A 286 14.54 25.89 3.64
C PRO A 286 13.09 26.03 3.19
N ILE A 287 12.37 26.96 3.82
CA ILE A 287 10.99 27.34 3.48
C ILE A 287 10.98 28.72 2.81
N SER A 288 9.96 28.97 1.97
CA SER A 288 9.65 30.30 1.40
C SER A 288 9.73 31.40 2.46
N GLU A 289 10.19 32.59 2.04
CA GLU A 289 10.35 33.74 2.93
C GLU A 289 9.05 34.22 3.59
N GLU A 290 7.90 33.83 3.04
CA GLU A 290 6.56 34.09 3.58
C GLU A 290 6.37 33.53 5.00
N TYR A 291 6.92 32.36 5.29
CA TYR A 291 6.73 31.69 6.58
C TYR A 291 7.87 32.01 7.54
N LYS A 292 7.72 33.12 8.28
CA LYS A 292 8.64 33.51 9.37
C LYS A 292 8.28 32.83 10.69
N CYS A 293 9.32 32.60 11.50
CA CYS A 293 9.19 32.04 12.84
C CYS A 293 8.27 32.92 13.70
N PRO A 294 7.21 32.36 14.33
CA PRO A 294 6.28 33.15 15.13
C PRO A 294 6.90 33.76 16.40
N LEU A 295 7.96 33.15 16.94
CA LEU A 295 8.58 33.61 18.19
C LEU A 295 9.69 34.64 17.99
N CYS A 296 10.42 34.61 16.86
CA CYS A 296 11.59 35.47 16.67
C CYS A 296 11.74 36.08 15.27
N GLY A 297 10.79 35.86 14.35
CA GLY A 297 10.81 36.44 13.01
C GLY A 297 11.86 35.88 12.04
N ASN A 298 12.72 34.95 12.47
CA ASN A 298 13.74 34.33 11.61
C ASN A 298 13.13 33.37 10.57
N SER A 299 13.95 32.98 9.58
CA SER A 299 13.59 31.96 8.59
C SER A 299 13.26 30.61 9.24
N MET A 300 12.52 29.78 8.51
CA MET A 300 12.13 28.44 8.93
C MET A 300 12.65 27.39 7.93
N ALA A 301 12.75 26.15 8.41
CA ALA A 301 13.10 24.99 7.61
C ALA A 301 12.07 23.87 7.82
N TRP A 302 11.82 23.11 6.76
CA TRP A 302 10.96 21.93 6.83
C TRP A 302 11.65 20.84 7.64
N LYS A 303 10.93 20.25 8.59
CA LYS A 303 11.40 19.13 9.40
C LYS A 303 10.39 17.98 9.35
N LEU A 304 10.90 16.76 9.42
CA LEU A 304 10.06 15.57 9.60
C LEU A 304 9.94 15.22 11.09
N SER A 305 8.70 15.04 11.54
CA SER A 305 8.38 14.55 12.88
C SER A 305 7.62 13.23 12.85
N ARG A 306 7.22 12.72 14.03
CA ARG A 306 6.35 11.54 14.11
C ARG A 306 4.95 11.82 13.58
N ALA A 307 4.47 13.05 13.73
CA ALA A 307 3.17 13.50 13.28
C ALA A 307 3.17 13.97 11.82
N GLY A 308 4.30 13.89 11.10
CA GLY A 308 4.44 14.37 9.72
C GLY A 308 5.37 15.57 9.59
N LYS A 309 5.34 16.21 8.42
CA LYS A 309 6.14 17.42 8.13
C LYS A 309 5.64 18.60 8.96
N PHE A 310 6.55 19.46 9.39
CA PHE A 310 6.22 20.72 10.06
C PHE A 310 7.32 21.74 9.83
N MET A 311 7.04 23.01 10.08
CA MET A 311 8.02 24.09 9.90
C MET A 311 8.69 24.39 11.25
N SER A 312 10.03 24.37 11.30
CA SER A 312 10.79 24.70 12.51
C SER A 312 11.69 25.91 12.26
N CYS A 313 11.86 26.76 13.27
CA CYS A 313 12.84 27.86 13.22
C CYS A 313 14.25 27.34 12.92
N THR A 314 14.99 28.06 12.08
CA THR A 314 16.40 27.76 11.74
C THR A 314 17.35 27.93 12.92
N ARG A 315 16.97 28.73 13.92
CA ARG A 315 17.69 28.90 15.19
C ARG A 315 17.31 27.87 16.25
N PHE A 316 16.85 26.68 15.87
CA PHE A 316 16.64 25.60 16.83
C PHE A 316 18.02 25.00 17.22
N PRO A 317 18.31 24.77 18.52
CA PRO A 317 17.40 24.70 19.66
C PRO A 317 17.21 26.01 20.45
N GLU A 318 17.85 27.12 20.08
CA GLU A 318 17.76 28.40 20.79
C GLU A 318 16.36 29.03 20.69
N CYS A 319 15.66 28.80 19.58
CA CYS A 319 14.28 29.19 19.36
C CYS A 319 13.44 27.94 19.02
N THR A 320 12.36 27.74 19.77
CA THR A 320 11.43 26.61 19.60
C THR A 320 10.23 26.96 18.72
N GLY A 321 10.26 28.10 18.05
CA GLY A 321 9.16 28.56 17.20
C GLY A 321 8.96 27.60 16.03
N ALA A 322 7.70 27.24 15.80
CA ALA A 322 7.32 26.27 14.80
C ALA A 322 5.90 26.56 14.28
N ARG A 323 5.59 26.05 13.09
CA ARG A 323 4.27 26.12 12.45
C ARG A 323 3.86 24.74 11.96
N THR A 324 2.57 24.53 11.73
CA THR A 324 2.07 23.32 11.06
C THR A 324 2.58 23.26 9.62
N ASN A 325 2.34 22.16 8.92
CA ASN A 325 2.62 22.03 7.50
C ASN A 325 1.78 22.99 6.63
N GLU A 326 0.66 23.50 7.12
CA GLU A 326 -0.13 24.55 6.46
C GLU A 326 0.35 25.96 6.83
N GLY A 327 1.43 26.09 7.62
CA GLY A 327 1.96 27.38 8.06
C GLY A 327 1.16 28.02 9.21
N LEU A 328 0.21 27.30 9.80
CA LEU A 328 -0.58 27.79 10.92
C LEU A 328 0.26 27.89 12.19
N GLU A 329 0.08 28.99 12.90
CA GLU A 329 0.66 29.21 14.22
C GLU A 329 -0.24 28.61 15.28
N LEU A 330 0.33 27.81 16.18
CA LEU A 330 -0.35 27.40 17.41
C LEU A 330 0.01 28.41 18.50
N LYS A 331 -1.01 29.06 19.07
CA LYS A 331 -0.87 29.94 20.23
C LYS A 331 -0.48 29.13 21.47
N ALA A 332 0.80 28.79 21.57
CA ALA A 332 1.33 27.86 22.56
C ALA A 332 1.10 28.31 24.02
N ASP A 333 0.87 29.61 24.25
CA ASP A 333 0.73 30.20 25.58
C ASP A 333 -0.73 30.37 26.03
N GLU A 334 -1.71 30.17 25.14
CA GLU A 334 -3.13 30.16 25.50
C GLU A 334 -3.58 28.73 25.81
N PRO A 335 -4.11 28.44 27.00
CA PRO A 335 -4.64 27.12 27.30
C PRO A 335 -5.94 26.87 26.54
N ILE A 336 -6.10 25.67 25.99
CA ILE A 336 -7.36 25.22 25.38
C ILE A 336 -8.44 24.87 26.42
N GLY A 337 -8.05 24.82 27.70
CA GLY A 337 -8.93 24.56 28.82
C GLY A 337 -8.17 24.12 30.08
N ILE A 338 -8.91 23.66 31.07
CA ILE A 338 -8.40 23.20 32.37
C ILE A 338 -8.79 21.73 32.54
N ASP A 339 -7.85 20.92 33.03
CA ASP A 339 -8.13 19.54 33.42
C ASP A 339 -9.07 19.48 34.64
N PRO A 340 -10.23 18.79 34.56
CA PRO A 340 -11.18 18.72 35.67
C PRO A 340 -10.61 18.11 36.95
N GLU A 341 -9.68 17.15 36.85
CA GLU A 341 -9.14 16.42 38.00
C GLU A 341 -7.99 17.18 38.69
N THR A 342 -7.00 17.63 37.92
CA THR A 342 -5.79 18.26 38.46
C THR A 342 -5.88 19.78 38.55
N GLN A 343 -6.90 20.39 37.95
CA GLN A 343 -7.06 21.85 37.84
C GLN A 343 -5.88 22.55 37.13
N LEU A 344 -5.11 21.80 36.35
CA LEU A 344 -3.99 22.33 35.57
C LEU A 344 -4.44 22.77 34.18
N PRO A 345 -3.89 23.88 33.64
CA PRO A 345 -4.17 24.31 32.28
C PRO A 345 -3.61 23.30 31.26
N ILE A 346 -4.35 23.08 30.18
CA ILE A 346 -3.95 22.22 29.05
C ILE A 346 -3.63 23.09 27.85
N PHE A 347 -2.47 22.87 27.25
CA PHE A 347 -1.97 23.61 26.10
C PHE A 347 -1.81 22.70 24.89
N VAL A 348 -2.02 23.26 23.70
CA VAL A 348 -1.58 22.67 22.44
C VAL A 348 -0.30 23.40 22.02
N LYS A 349 0.80 22.67 21.88
CA LYS A 349 2.12 23.22 21.59
C LYS A 349 2.77 22.47 20.44
N ILE A 350 3.74 23.11 19.78
CA ILE A 350 4.62 22.44 18.81
C ILE A 350 6.01 22.32 19.42
N GLY A 351 6.58 21.12 19.35
CA GLY A 351 7.91 20.83 19.87
C GLY A 351 8.79 20.23 18.80
N ARG A 352 10.01 19.82 19.19
CA ARG A 352 10.99 19.17 18.30
C ARG A 352 10.46 17.94 17.55
N PHE A 353 9.37 17.33 18.03
CA PHE A 353 8.78 16.12 17.49
C PHE A 353 7.37 16.33 16.92
N GLY A 354 7.00 17.56 16.62
CA GLY A 354 5.67 17.92 16.10
C GLY A 354 4.72 18.44 17.18
N PRO A 355 3.42 18.60 16.83
CA PRO A 355 2.39 19.06 17.75
C PRO A 355 2.11 18.06 18.88
N TYR A 356 1.90 18.58 20.09
CA TYR A 356 1.65 17.82 21.29
C TYR A 356 0.74 18.60 22.25
N VAL A 357 0.01 17.88 23.08
CA VAL A 357 -0.73 18.44 24.22
C VAL A 357 0.13 18.39 25.49
N GLN A 358 0.04 19.42 26.31
CA GLN A 358 0.76 19.56 27.57
C GLN A 358 -0.20 19.90 28.71
N MET A 359 -0.12 19.19 29.83
CA MET A 359 -0.85 19.51 31.06
C MET A 359 0.08 20.20 32.06
N GLY A 360 -0.28 21.43 32.44
CA GLY A 360 0.49 22.30 33.31
C GLY A 360 1.57 23.12 32.60
N GLU A 361 2.09 24.13 33.29
CA GLU A 361 3.15 25.00 32.79
C GLU A 361 4.55 24.40 32.95
N THR A 362 5.47 24.82 32.10
CA THR A 362 6.88 24.41 32.18
C THR A 362 7.63 25.37 33.11
N VAL A 363 7.88 24.96 34.36
CA VAL A 363 8.63 25.78 35.32
C VAL A 363 10.14 25.57 35.14
N LYS A 364 10.87 26.61 34.71
CA LYS A 364 12.34 26.59 34.58
C LYS A 364 12.98 26.27 35.94
N GLY A 365 13.81 25.23 36.01
CA GLY A 365 14.57 24.84 37.21
C GLY A 365 13.97 23.69 38.05
N LYS A 366 12.73 23.25 37.80
CA LYS A 366 12.19 22.03 38.42
C LYS A 366 12.53 20.77 37.62
N LYS A 367 12.86 19.67 38.31
CA LYS A 367 13.15 18.35 37.69
C LYS A 367 11.90 17.68 37.09
N THR A 368 10.71 17.99 37.59
CA THR A 368 9.44 17.41 37.13
C THR A 368 8.95 18.11 35.87
N LYS A 369 8.93 17.39 34.76
CA LYS A 369 8.37 17.86 33.48
C LYS A 369 6.85 17.71 33.48
N PRO A 370 6.10 18.64 32.86
CA PRO A 370 4.66 18.51 32.69
C PRO A 370 4.30 17.25 31.90
N LYS A 371 3.08 16.74 32.07
CA LYS A 371 2.60 15.57 31.33
C LYS A 371 2.36 15.99 29.88
N MET A 372 2.86 15.21 28.92
CA MET A 372 2.81 15.55 27.50
C MET A 372 2.40 14.34 26.68
N ALA A 373 1.63 14.55 25.62
CA ALA A 373 1.29 13.52 24.65
C ALA A 373 1.28 14.10 23.22
N SER A 374 1.78 13.36 22.24
CA SER A 374 1.75 13.80 20.84
C SER A 374 0.32 13.83 20.31
N ILE A 375 0.00 14.83 19.48
CA ILE A 375 -1.26 14.88 18.75
C ILE A 375 -1.19 13.89 17.57
N PRO A 376 -2.22 13.06 17.32
CA PRO A 376 -2.27 12.16 16.18
C PRO A 376 -2.11 12.90 14.85
N LYS A 377 -1.53 12.22 13.84
CA LYS A 377 -1.22 12.83 12.54
C LYS A 377 -2.47 13.35 11.82
N GLU A 378 -3.59 12.67 11.98
CA GLU A 378 -4.84 12.94 11.29
C GLU A 378 -5.64 14.07 11.95
N LYS A 379 -5.26 14.48 13.17
CA LYS A 379 -5.96 15.51 13.93
C LYS A 379 -5.29 16.85 13.69
N ASP A 380 -6.05 17.79 13.14
CA ASP A 380 -5.63 19.19 13.05
C ASP A 380 -5.39 19.74 14.46
N PRO A 381 -4.15 20.16 14.80
CA PRO A 381 -3.83 20.69 16.11
C PRO A 381 -4.66 21.91 16.52
N THR A 382 -5.18 22.71 15.57
CA THR A 382 -6.03 23.88 15.85
C THR A 382 -7.44 23.51 16.30
N THR A 383 -7.87 22.27 16.04
CA THR A 383 -9.22 21.75 16.35
C THR A 383 -9.24 20.80 17.55
N VAL A 384 -8.12 20.68 18.26
CA VAL A 384 -7.99 19.78 19.42
C VAL A 384 -8.85 20.31 20.57
N THR A 385 -9.77 19.47 21.04
CA THR A 385 -10.63 19.78 22.19
C THR A 385 -9.99 19.34 23.52
N ILE A 386 -10.53 19.80 24.65
CA ILE A 386 -10.14 19.32 25.98
C ILE A 386 -10.30 17.80 26.08
N ALA A 387 -11.41 17.26 25.55
CA ALA A 387 -11.68 15.82 25.55
C ALA A 387 -10.62 15.04 24.76
N ASP A 388 -10.23 15.54 23.58
CA ASP A 388 -9.14 14.97 22.78
C ASP A 388 -7.81 15.00 23.56
N ALA A 389 -7.49 16.13 24.19
CA ALA A 389 -6.24 16.30 24.93
C ALA A 389 -6.15 15.36 26.14
N LEU A 390 -7.23 15.25 26.93
CA LEU A 390 -7.31 14.31 28.06
C LEU A 390 -7.21 12.86 27.59
N HIS A 391 -7.82 12.54 26.45
CA HIS A 391 -7.67 11.24 25.82
C HIS A 391 -6.21 10.95 25.48
N TYR A 392 -5.49 11.86 24.82
CA TYR A 392 -4.06 11.66 24.49
C TYR A 392 -3.17 11.60 25.73
N LEU A 393 -3.44 12.45 26.73
CA LEU A 393 -2.73 12.52 28.01
C LEU A 393 -3.04 11.34 28.93
N SER A 394 -4.00 10.47 28.59
CA SER A 394 -4.29 9.25 29.36
C SER A 394 -3.16 8.22 29.28
N LEU A 395 -2.26 8.35 28.29
CA LEU A 395 -1.07 7.51 28.16
C LEU A 395 0.15 8.08 28.91
N PRO A 396 1.05 7.23 29.44
CA PRO A 396 0.97 5.77 29.49
C PRO A 396 -0.13 5.28 30.45
N ARG A 397 -0.92 4.30 30.00
CA ARG A 397 -2.02 3.72 30.79
C ARG A 397 -1.55 2.46 31.49
N ALA A 398 -1.75 2.40 32.81
CA ALA A 398 -1.53 1.17 33.58
C ALA A 398 -2.66 0.17 33.31
N LEU A 399 -2.34 -1.06 32.95
CA LEU A 399 -3.30 -2.14 32.72
C LEU A 399 -3.47 -3.05 33.94
N GLY A 400 -2.46 -3.11 34.81
CA GLY A 400 -2.43 -3.98 35.98
C GLY A 400 -1.02 -4.54 36.23
N THR A 401 -0.93 -5.58 37.04
CA THR A 401 0.32 -6.31 37.30
C THR A 401 0.32 -7.66 36.60
N HIS A 402 1.49 -8.11 36.15
CA HIS A 402 1.63 -9.43 35.55
C HIS A 402 1.50 -10.51 36.64
N PRO A 403 0.66 -11.55 36.46
CA PRO A 403 0.36 -12.54 37.51
C PRO A 403 1.59 -13.28 38.06
N GLU A 404 2.59 -13.55 37.22
CA GLU A 404 3.77 -14.34 37.59
C GLU A 404 4.92 -13.51 38.17
N THR A 405 5.11 -12.27 37.71
CA THR A 405 6.27 -11.43 38.07
C THR A 405 5.90 -10.31 39.02
N GLY A 406 4.60 -9.99 39.16
CA GLY A 406 4.10 -8.87 39.94
C GLY A 406 4.40 -7.48 39.35
N ALA A 407 5.16 -7.39 38.24
CA ALA A 407 5.56 -6.12 37.66
C ALA A 407 4.42 -5.46 36.85
N ALA A 408 4.43 -4.13 36.78
CA ALA A 408 3.39 -3.36 36.13
C ALA A 408 3.40 -3.55 34.61
N ILE A 409 2.22 -3.73 34.04
CA ILE A 409 1.96 -3.73 32.59
C ILE A 409 1.38 -2.38 32.21
N GLN A 410 1.95 -1.75 31.19
CA GLN A 410 1.51 -0.45 30.68
C GLN A 410 1.28 -0.48 29.17
N ALA A 411 0.29 0.27 28.70
CA ALA A 411 0.06 0.57 27.29
C ALA A 411 0.53 1.99 26.97
N ASN A 412 1.24 2.17 25.85
CA ASN A 412 1.74 3.47 25.42
C ASN A 412 1.97 3.53 23.90
N ILE A 413 2.21 4.73 23.36
CA ILE A 413 2.57 4.94 21.94
C ILE A 413 4.05 5.29 21.82
N GLY A 414 4.78 4.49 21.05
CA GLY A 414 6.22 4.62 20.86
C GLY A 414 6.60 5.05 19.44
N ARG A 415 7.91 5.02 19.13
CA ARG A 415 8.42 5.32 17.78
C ARG A 415 7.87 4.38 16.70
N PHE A 416 7.56 3.13 17.07
CA PHE A 416 7.12 2.08 16.15
C PHE A 416 5.62 1.78 16.28
N GLY A 417 4.84 2.75 16.74
CA GLY A 417 3.40 2.59 16.98
C GLY A 417 3.05 2.21 18.43
N PRO A 418 1.78 1.86 18.67
CA PRO A 418 1.26 1.48 19.98
C PRO A 418 1.89 0.17 20.47
N TYR A 419 2.13 0.06 21.77
CA TYR A 419 2.72 -1.11 22.39
C TYR A 419 2.24 -1.31 23.83
N VAL A 420 2.32 -2.55 24.30
CA VAL A 420 2.30 -2.89 25.72
C VAL A 420 3.71 -3.22 26.18
N VAL A 421 4.03 -2.82 27.42
CA VAL A 421 5.33 -3.07 28.05
C VAL A 421 5.16 -3.70 29.41
N HIS A 422 6.01 -4.69 29.66
CA HIS A 422 6.18 -5.36 30.93
C HIS A 422 7.69 -5.44 31.18
N GLU A 423 8.19 -4.68 32.15
CA GLU A 423 9.64 -4.51 32.42
C GLU A 423 10.44 -4.10 31.16
N LYS A 424 11.22 -5.03 30.58
CA LYS A 424 12.00 -4.85 29.35
C LYS A 424 11.40 -5.59 28.15
N ASP A 425 10.22 -6.20 28.30
CA ASP A 425 9.48 -6.80 27.20
C ASP A 425 8.48 -5.81 26.58
N PHE A 426 8.73 -5.43 25.32
CA PHE A 426 7.89 -4.53 24.54
C PHE A 426 7.20 -5.32 23.43
N ARG A 427 5.87 -5.22 23.35
CA ARG A 427 5.06 -5.88 22.32
C ARG A 427 4.20 -4.86 21.58
N SER A 428 4.38 -4.76 20.28
CA SER A 428 3.57 -3.89 19.43
C SER A 428 2.11 -4.34 19.40
N LEU A 429 1.18 -3.41 19.58
CA LEU A 429 -0.23 -3.61 19.32
C LEU A 429 -0.49 -3.46 17.82
N LYS A 430 -1.32 -4.34 17.27
CA LYS A 430 -1.71 -4.33 15.85
C LYS A 430 -3.22 -4.29 15.76
N ALA A 431 -3.77 -3.75 14.68
CA ALA A 431 -5.20 -3.82 14.44
C ALA A 431 -5.70 -5.28 14.58
N PRO A 432 -6.80 -5.53 15.33
CA PRO A 432 -7.77 -4.55 15.83
C PRO A 432 -7.47 -3.96 17.23
N ASP A 433 -6.35 -4.31 17.85
CA ASP A 433 -6.00 -3.87 19.21
C ASP A 433 -5.74 -2.35 19.25
N ASP A 434 -6.52 -1.64 20.07
CA ASP A 434 -6.42 -0.20 20.31
C ASP A 434 -5.71 0.06 21.65
N VAL A 435 -4.67 0.89 21.64
CA VAL A 435 -3.87 1.24 22.83
C VAL A 435 -4.70 1.87 23.95
N TYR A 436 -5.78 2.59 23.61
CA TYR A 436 -6.69 3.19 24.57
C TYR A 436 -7.78 2.23 25.04
N LYS A 437 -7.86 1.00 24.54
CA LYS A 437 -8.90 0.02 24.90
C LYS A 437 -8.36 -1.35 25.30
N VAL A 438 -7.10 -1.67 25.02
CA VAL A 438 -6.49 -2.97 25.32
C VAL A 438 -6.59 -3.38 26.79
N THR A 439 -7.08 -4.58 27.06
CA THR A 439 -7.27 -5.10 28.43
C THR A 439 -6.01 -5.78 28.97
N LEU A 440 -5.95 -5.99 30.29
CA LEU A 440 -4.88 -6.77 30.93
C LEU A 440 -4.79 -8.19 30.34
N ASP A 441 -5.93 -8.87 30.21
CA ASP A 441 -5.99 -10.22 29.66
C ASP A 441 -5.44 -10.28 28.24
N ARG A 442 -5.83 -9.31 27.40
CA ARG A 442 -5.33 -9.21 26.03
C ARG A 442 -3.83 -8.94 26.00
N ALA A 443 -3.32 -8.08 26.88
CA ALA A 443 -1.88 -7.84 27.01
C ALA A 443 -1.13 -9.11 27.42
N LEU A 444 -1.66 -9.90 28.36
CA LEU A 444 -1.07 -11.18 28.78
C LEU A 444 -1.07 -12.22 27.67
N GLU A 445 -2.12 -12.30 26.84
CA GLU A 445 -2.13 -13.12 25.62
C GLU A 445 -0.98 -12.74 24.68
N ILE A 446 -0.78 -11.44 24.45
CA ILE A 446 0.29 -10.93 23.59
C ILE A 446 1.68 -11.26 24.15
N PHE A 447 1.85 -11.25 25.48
CA PHE A 447 3.11 -11.64 26.12
C PHE A 447 3.39 -13.15 26.04
N LYS A 448 2.34 -14.00 26.06
CA LYS A 448 2.47 -15.46 25.89
C LYS A 448 2.97 -15.83 24.49
N GLU A 449 2.71 -15.00 23.48
CA GLU A 449 3.27 -15.25 22.16
C GLU A 449 4.80 -15.17 22.19
N PRO A 450 5.51 -16.16 21.61
CA PRO A 450 6.97 -16.14 21.57
C PRO A 450 7.44 -14.88 20.84
N LYS A 451 8.43 -14.21 21.44
CA LYS A 451 8.98 -12.96 20.92
C LYS A 451 9.57 -13.22 19.54
N LYS A 452 8.88 -12.77 18.49
CA LYS A 452 9.38 -12.84 17.12
C LYS A 452 10.64 -11.99 17.06
N ALA A 453 11.81 -12.63 17.10
CA ALA A 453 13.08 -11.95 16.92
C ALA A 453 13.01 -11.16 15.60
N ARG A 454 13.33 -9.86 15.64
CA ARG A 454 13.73 -9.15 14.42
C ARG A 454 14.85 -9.99 13.82
N GLY A 455 14.62 -10.57 12.65
CA GLY A 455 15.54 -11.52 12.02
C GLY A 455 16.89 -10.91 11.69
N PHE A 456 17.75 -10.79 12.70
CA PHE A 456 19.19 -10.96 12.55
C PHE A 456 19.49 -12.30 13.17
N ARG A 457 19.37 -13.36 12.36
CA ARG A 457 19.77 -14.70 12.75
C ARG A 457 21.30 -14.69 12.86
N LYS A 458 21.83 -14.42 14.07
CA LYS A 458 23.21 -14.81 14.41
C LYS A 458 23.28 -16.33 14.23
N LYS A 459 23.96 -16.81 13.19
CA LYS A 459 24.39 -18.21 13.15
C LYS A 459 25.35 -18.42 14.33
N LYS A 460 25.09 -19.46 15.12
CA LYS A 460 26.09 -20.04 16.03
C LYS A 460 27.30 -20.46 15.18
N ALA A 461 28.48 -20.29 15.77
CA ALA A 461 29.79 -20.58 15.19
C ALA A 461 29.88 -22.00 14.61
#